data_AF-A0A497BZI5-F1
#
_entry.id   AF-A0A497BZI5-F1
#
_cell.length_a   1.000
_cell.length_b   1.000
_cell.length_c   1.000
_cell.angle_alpha   90.00
_cell.angle_beta   90.00
_cell.angle_gamma   90.00
#
_symmetry.space_group_name_H-M   'P 1'
#
loop_
_entity.id
_entity.type
_entity.pdbx_description
1 polymer ?
#
loop_
_entity_poly.entity_id
_entity_poly.type
_entity_poly.pdbx_seq_one_letter_code
_entity_poly.pdbx_strand_id
1 'polypeptide(L)'
;MFELEVNHERLSAEDIPEDILNHFSAPTDNILAIALIPWEEHCTECAMPLCYETCDLYEPRKDGKCRRFIGGIRPVHHINGIQNYIVSISFKQWGQLMAYANMYAIPKMRAQYVEKLIYAIDGISSRIPDKNISIRGRQSLSTRLTRRLKQSIAGTGLFKRQESNNPDYFLIEVYNPNPFDVHLSLNINNIDQSQYNIGYQKLLKLSEGFTKYKIGIDEIHCRVDTNQKFGISLNPNILDKKDEGLCLYFGLITFVWDSDLISIRANKEKPYIKVVAWDLDNTVWDGILIEDGTDNITLKPGIIDIFKKLDERGILNTVASKNNPDDTLKFLKAIGLSDYIINPKIGWDQKGQYIKSLVNQFNVGENTFAFIDDSPFERDEVKSLNPEIRVYDAALYNTLLELPEFNPPVSIDSTHRRKYYQNEIDRGEAQSSFDGEYLSFLKNCNIQLNIYTPTKNNIDRIQELVQRTNQLNFSGNRYERDKIEKILFDSHYDVFCLDCEDKYGQYGTVGFAIIDTQTLQLSDMMFSCRVQSKRVEHAFLSFLLSHYKKQGHKSFSALFNKTDRNTKAGAVFSDLDFKETSNTNSLIIYGYNLENTIPSDGVIRILWNDKEWQI
;
A
#
# COMPACT_ATOMS: atom_id res chain seq x y z
N MET A 1 6.16 21.90 -21.13
CA MET A 1 7.06 22.06 -19.98
C MET A 1 8.52 21.75 -20.23
N PHE A 2 8.89 21.21 -21.38
CA PHE A 2 10.31 21.05 -21.74
C PHE A 2 11.02 22.41 -21.90
N GLU A 3 12.35 22.40 -21.80
CA GLU A 3 13.25 23.55 -22.04
C GLU A 3 13.36 23.87 -23.55
N LEU A 4 12.29 24.44 -24.13
CA LEU A 4 12.19 24.73 -25.58
C LEU A 4 12.80 26.08 -25.99
N GLU A 5 12.98 27.01 -25.05
CA GLU A 5 13.45 28.37 -25.30
C GLU A 5 14.90 28.44 -25.80
N VAL A 6 15.67 27.37 -25.63
CA VAL A 6 17.10 27.27 -25.99
C VAL A 6 17.32 26.69 -27.40
N ASN A 7 16.27 26.18 -28.05
CA ASN A 7 16.36 25.40 -29.30
C ASN A 7 15.83 26.17 -30.51
N HIS A 8 16.42 25.94 -31.70
CA HIS A 8 15.99 26.57 -32.97
C HIS A 8 15.41 25.58 -33.96
N GLU A 9 15.78 24.31 -33.85
CA GLU A 9 15.30 23.26 -34.74
C GLU A 9 13.93 22.78 -34.27
N ARG A 10 12.94 22.95 -35.14
CA ARG A 10 11.61 22.39 -35.00
C ARG A 10 11.47 21.34 -36.09
N LEU A 11 10.96 20.17 -35.71
CA LEU A 11 10.61 19.15 -36.69
C LEU A 11 9.19 19.44 -37.18
N SER A 12 8.96 19.33 -38.49
CA SER A 12 7.60 19.35 -39.02
C SER A 12 6.91 18.05 -38.62
N ALA A 13 5.58 18.09 -38.47
CA ALA A 13 4.81 16.85 -38.31
C ALA A 13 4.95 15.95 -39.55
N GLU A 14 5.23 16.54 -40.72
CA GLU A 14 5.49 15.84 -41.98
C GLU A 14 6.81 15.05 -41.97
N ASP A 15 7.75 15.42 -41.09
CA ASP A 15 9.06 14.73 -40.96
C ASP A 15 8.98 13.50 -40.05
N ILE A 16 7.80 13.21 -39.50
CA ILE A 16 7.59 12.14 -38.53
C ILE A 16 6.54 11.16 -39.06
N PRO A 17 6.86 9.86 -39.08
CA PRO A 17 5.90 8.82 -39.45
C PRO A 17 4.55 8.98 -38.73
N GLU A 18 3.46 8.91 -39.49
CA GLU A 18 2.09 9.18 -39.02
C GLU A 18 1.65 8.19 -37.93
N ASP A 19 2.16 6.96 -37.96
CA ASP A 19 2.01 5.94 -36.92
C ASP A 19 2.51 6.42 -35.56
N ILE A 20 3.64 7.11 -35.49
CA ILE A 20 4.17 7.69 -34.25
C ILE A 20 3.20 8.72 -33.68
N LEU A 21 2.68 9.64 -34.51
CA LEU A 21 1.78 10.70 -34.08
C LEU A 21 0.43 10.15 -33.57
N ASN A 22 -0.07 9.09 -34.21
CA ASN A 22 -1.32 8.44 -33.81
C ASN A 22 -1.24 7.83 -32.41
N HIS A 23 -0.10 7.28 -32.00
CA HIS A 23 0.08 6.71 -30.66
C HIS A 23 -0.03 7.75 -29.53
N PHE A 24 0.41 8.98 -29.76
CA PHE A 24 0.33 10.07 -28.76
C PHE A 24 -1.01 10.83 -28.79
N SER A 25 -1.87 10.56 -29.78
CA SER A 25 -3.16 11.23 -29.95
C SER A 25 -4.31 10.57 -29.17
N ALA A 26 -4.02 9.57 -28.33
CA ALA A 26 -5.02 8.83 -27.57
C ALA A 26 -5.77 9.74 -26.56
N PRO A 27 -7.08 9.50 -26.31
CA PRO A 27 -7.86 10.30 -25.38
C PRO A 27 -7.27 10.23 -23.97
N THR A 28 -7.10 11.40 -23.34
CA THR A 28 -6.66 11.55 -21.94
C THR A 28 -7.85 11.95 -21.06
N ASP A 29 -9.03 11.42 -21.37
CA ASP A 29 -10.30 11.89 -20.79
C ASP A 29 -10.43 11.55 -19.32
N ASN A 30 -9.77 10.47 -18.89
CA ASN A 30 -9.71 10.08 -17.49
C ASN A 30 -8.71 10.91 -16.66
N ILE A 31 -7.86 11.74 -17.27
CA ILE A 31 -6.91 12.58 -16.53
C ILE A 31 -7.63 13.82 -15.98
N LEU A 32 -7.77 13.88 -14.66
CA LEU A 32 -8.38 15.02 -13.95
C LEU A 32 -7.39 16.15 -13.72
N ALA A 33 -6.17 15.80 -13.32
CA ALA A 33 -5.11 16.74 -13.00
C ALA A 33 -3.73 16.12 -13.28
N ILE A 34 -2.74 16.98 -13.48
CA ILE A 34 -1.33 16.59 -13.62
C ILE A 34 -0.42 17.48 -12.79
N ALA A 35 0.78 17.00 -12.49
CA ALA A 35 1.85 17.86 -12.00
C ALA A 35 2.51 18.59 -13.17
N LEU A 36 3.04 19.80 -12.90
CA LEU A 36 3.84 20.52 -13.87
C LEU A 36 5.35 20.32 -13.58
N ILE A 37 6.01 19.44 -14.33
CA ILE A 37 7.45 19.13 -14.25
C ILE A 37 8.25 19.79 -15.40
N PRO A 38 9.16 20.75 -15.11
CA PRO A 38 9.98 21.42 -16.11
C PRO A 38 11.22 20.59 -16.49
N TRP A 39 11.11 19.80 -17.56
CA TRP A 39 12.18 18.93 -18.05
C TRP A 39 13.28 19.71 -18.77
N GLU A 40 14.51 19.60 -18.26
CA GLU A 40 15.73 20.23 -18.77
C GLU A 40 16.75 19.17 -19.22
N GLU A 41 17.68 19.58 -20.07
CA GLU A 41 18.82 18.79 -20.52
C GLU A 41 19.95 18.82 -19.48
N HIS A 42 20.45 17.66 -19.09
CA HIS A 42 21.53 17.53 -18.10
C HIS A 42 22.53 16.43 -18.47
N CYS A 43 23.67 16.41 -17.76
CA CYS A 43 24.70 15.37 -17.87
C CYS A 43 24.70 14.52 -16.60
N THR A 44 25.00 13.22 -16.72
CA THR A 44 25.04 12.27 -15.58
C THR A 44 26.27 12.45 -14.70
N GLU A 45 27.40 12.84 -15.27
CA GLU A 45 28.71 12.90 -14.59
C GLU A 45 29.15 14.32 -14.17
N CYS A 46 28.35 15.35 -14.49
CA CYS A 46 28.80 16.74 -14.32
C CYS A 46 28.64 17.28 -12.89
N ALA A 47 29.75 17.70 -12.28
CA ALA A 47 29.75 18.62 -11.14
C ALA A 47 29.57 20.09 -11.61
N MET A 48 28.34 20.49 -11.92
CA MET A 48 28.01 21.89 -12.27
C MET A 48 28.37 22.83 -11.10
N PRO A 49 28.95 24.03 -11.33
CA PRO A 49 29.29 24.65 -12.62
C PRO A 49 30.72 24.36 -13.12
N LEU A 50 31.56 23.67 -12.33
CA LEU A 50 32.97 23.45 -12.65
C LEU A 50 33.16 22.74 -13.99
N CYS A 51 32.22 21.88 -14.36
CA CYS A 51 32.23 21.13 -15.62
C CYS A 51 32.24 22.01 -16.89
N TYR A 52 31.88 23.29 -16.83
CA TYR A 52 31.90 24.15 -18.02
C TYR A 52 33.30 24.59 -18.45
N GLU A 53 34.28 24.46 -17.56
CA GLU A 53 35.67 24.84 -17.83
C GLU A 53 36.58 23.62 -18.02
N THR A 54 36.26 22.50 -17.35
CA THR A 54 37.17 21.36 -17.23
C THR A 54 36.74 20.11 -18.00
N CYS A 55 35.51 20.07 -18.53
CA CYS A 55 35.00 18.87 -19.19
C CYS A 55 35.37 18.85 -20.68
N ASP A 56 36.08 17.80 -21.11
CA ASP A 56 36.43 17.58 -22.54
C ASP A 56 35.21 17.40 -23.44
N LEU A 57 34.06 17.03 -22.86
CA LEU A 57 32.80 16.89 -23.58
C LEU A 57 31.97 18.18 -23.58
N TYR A 58 32.40 19.26 -22.92
CA TYR A 58 31.62 20.48 -22.84
C TYR A 58 31.41 21.12 -24.22
N GLU A 59 30.14 21.30 -24.58
CA GLU A 59 29.73 21.98 -25.80
C GLU A 59 28.68 23.04 -25.44
N PRO A 60 28.98 24.34 -25.55
CA PRO A 60 28.10 25.38 -25.06
C PRO A 60 26.83 25.52 -25.93
N ARG A 61 25.67 25.58 -25.26
CA ARG A 61 24.41 26.07 -25.82
C ARG A 61 24.41 27.59 -25.91
N LYS A 62 23.33 28.19 -26.45
CA LYS A 62 23.19 29.66 -26.53
C LYS A 62 23.13 30.35 -25.16
N ASP A 63 22.72 29.64 -24.12
CA ASP A 63 22.68 30.14 -22.74
C ASP A 63 23.98 29.91 -21.97
N GLY A 64 24.98 29.31 -22.62
CA GLY A 64 26.27 28.96 -22.02
C GLY A 64 26.23 27.72 -21.13
N LYS A 65 25.13 26.96 -21.08
CA LYS A 65 25.10 25.63 -20.44
C LYS A 65 25.64 24.55 -21.38
N CYS A 66 25.95 23.38 -20.84
CA CYS A 66 26.40 22.21 -21.62
C CYS A 66 25.27 21.65 -22.51
N ARG A 67 25.62 21.25 -23.74
CA ARG A 67 24.76 20.56 -24.71
C ARG A 67 25.03 19.06 -24.68
N ARG A 68 24.06 18.27 -24.22
CA ARG A 68 23.98 16.80 -24.15
C ARG A 68 22.94 16.16 -25.07
N PHE A 69 22.21 16.95 -25.88
CA PHE A 69 21.26 16.50 -26.88
C PHE A 69 21.65 17.07 -28.25
N ILE A 70 21.55 16.24 -29.28
CA ILE A 70 21.74 16.64 -30.68
C ILE A 70 20.50 17.42 -31.11
N GLY A 71 20.68 18.69 -31.48
CA GLY A 71 19.56 19.59 -31.83
C GLY A 71 18.72 20.08 -30.64
N GLY A 72 19.06 19.67 -29.41
CA GLY A 72 18.29 20.01 -28.20
C GLY A 72 16.99 19.20 -28.06
N ILE A 73 16.04 19.73 -27.30
CA ILE A 73 14.69 19.16 -27.16
C ILE A 73 13.82 19.73 -28.28
N ARG A 74 13.54 18.94 -29.31
CA ARG A 74 12.87 19.39 -30.54
C ARG A 74 11.37 19.12 -30.49
N PRO A 75 10.50 20.15 -30.41
CA PRO A 75 9.06 19.93 -30.35
C PRO A 75 8.47 19.59 -31.73
N VAL A 76 7.43 18.77 -31.72
CA VAL A 76 6.62 18.37 -32.89
C VAL A 76 5.17 18.69 -32.59
N HIS A 77 4.48 19.37 -33.51
CA HIS A 77 3.14 19.92 -33.28
C HIS A 77 1.99 19.07 -33.83
N HIS A 78 0.77 19.54 -33.57
CA HIS A 78 -0.49 19.02 -34.12
C HIS A 78 -0.95 17.66 -33.58
N ILE A 79 -0.62 17.39 -32.32
CA ILE A 79 -1.09 16.20 -31.61
C ILE A 79 -2.21 16.61 -30.65
N ASN A 80 -3.30 15.84 -30.68
CA ASN A 80 -4.41 16.03 -29.75
C ASN A 80 -4.03 15.45 -28.37
N GLY A 81 -3.78 16.31 -27.39
CA GLY A 81 -3.35 15.88 -26.05
C GLY A 81 -3.36 16.99 -24.99
N ILE A 82 -2.91 16.68 -23.77
CA ILE A 82 -2.76 17.70 -22.71
C ILE A 82 -1.62 18.66 -23.06
N GLN A 83 -0.51 18.14 -23.57
CA GLN A 83 0.53 18.89 -24.26
C GLN A 83 0.22 18.78 -25.76
N ASN A 84 -0.04 19.90 -26.45
CA ASN A 84 -0.36 19.92 -27.90
C ASN A 84 0.87 19.64 -28.79
N TYR A 85 1.85 18.93 -28.24
CA TYR A 85 3.14 18.64 -28.85
C TYR A 85 3.79 17.43 -28.16
N ILE A 86 4.61 16.71 -28.92
CA ILE A 86 5.60 15.75 -28.38
C ILE A 86 6.99 16.32 -28.59
N VAL A 87 8.00 15.69 -28.01
CA VAL A 87 9.41 16.09 -28.23
C VAL A 87 10.23 14.94 -28.79
N SER A 88 11.07 15.23 -29.77
CA SER A 88 12.15 14.35 -30.24
C SER A 88 13.44 14.73 -29.54
N ILE A 89 14.09 13.73 -28.94
CA ILE A 89 15.36 13.91 -28.24
C ILE A 89 16.36 12.88 -28.77
N SER A 90 17.47 13.38 -29.30
CA SER A 90 18.61 12.57 -29.71
C SER A 90 19.73 12.78 -28.68
N PHE A 91 20.07 11.73 -27.94
CA PHE A 91 20.96 11.83 -26.78
C PHE A 91 22.44 11.77 -27.20
N LYS A 92 23.28 12.57 -26.54
CA LYS A 92 24.75 12.45 -26.58
C LYS A 92 25.23 11.61 -25.40
N GLN A 93 26.52 11.31 -25.38
CA GLN A 93 27.19 10.63 -24.28
C GLN A 93 26.91 11.36 -22.96
N TRP A 94 26.48 10.58 -21.96
CA TRP A 94 26.09 11.03 -20.62
C TRP A 94 24.88 11.98 -20.57
N GLY A 95 24.13 12.12 -21.66
CA GLY A 95 22.94 12.96 -21.70
C GLY A 95 21.76 12.34 -20.96
N GLN A 96 21.09 13.14 -20.14
CA GLN A 96 19.86 12.74 -19.44
C GLN A 96 18.84 13.89 -19.44
N LEU A 97 17.56 13.52 -19.39
CA LEU A 97 16.49 14.45 -19.01
C LEU A 97 16.45 14.55 -17.50
N MET A 98 16.39 15.76 -16.96
CA MET A 98 16.31 15.99 -15.52
C MET A 98 15.35 17.13 -15.19
N ALA A 99 14.69 17.04 -14.04
CA ALA A 99 13.86 18.12 -13.51
C ALA A 99 13.90 18.13 -11.99
N TYR A 100 13.52 19.27 -11.41
CA TYR A 100 13.08 19.35 -10.02
C TYR A 100 11.56 19.44 -9.97
N ALA A 101 10.94 18.47 -9.33
CA ALA A 101 9.49 18.28 -9.33
C ALA A 101 8.89 18.46 -7.94
N ASN A 102 7.57 18.64 -7.93
CA ASN A 102 6.71 18.60 -6.75
C ASN A 102 5.38 17.93 -7.16
N MET A 103 4.50 17.66 -6.18
CA MET A 103 3.23 16.97 -6.40
C MET A 103 2.01 17.90 -6.40
N TYR A 104 2.14 19.14 -6.90
CA TYR A 104 0.98 20.02 -6.99
C TYR A 104 0.02 19.56 -8.09
N ALA A 105 -1.18 19.14 -7.68
CA ALA A 105 -2.26 18.78 -8.60
C ALA A 105 -2.80 20.02 -9.33
N ILE A 106 -2.57 20.09 -10.64
CA ILE A 106 -3.09 21.15 -11.51
C ILE A 106 -4.15 20.55 -12.43
N PRO A 107 -5.42 21.01 -12.35
CA PRO A 107 -6.51 20.48 -13.18
C PRO A 107 -6.18 20.49 -14.68
N LYS A 108 -6.58 19.45 -15.43
CA LYS A 108 -6.28 19.24 -16.85
C LYS A 108 -6.47 20.51 -17.70
N MET A 109 -7.63 21.15 -17.58
CA MET A 109 -7.93 22.39 -18.34
C MET A 109 -6.98 23.54 -18.03
N ARG A 110 -6.58 23.69 -16.76
CA ARG A 110 -5.61 24.72 -16.35
C ARG A 110 -4.20 24.35 -16.81
N ALA A 111 -3.82 23.08 -16.70
CA ALA A 111 -2.53 22.60 -17.18
C ALA A 111 -2.37 22.85 -18.69
N GLN A 112 -3.40 22.55 -19.50
CA GLN A 112 -3.43 22.85 -20.94
C GLN A 112 -3.26 24.34 -21.23
N TYR A 113 -3.93 25.21 -20.47
CA TYR A 113 -3.80 26.66 -20.63
C TYR A 113 -2.37 27.14 -20.31
N VAL A 114 -1.82 26.68 -19.18
CA VAL A 114 -0.45 27.02 -18.75
C VAL A 114 0.58 26.55 -19.77
N GLU A 115 0.45 25.34 -20.30
CA GLU A 115 1.34 24.81 -21.34
C GLU A 115 1.30 25.63 -22.63
N LYS A 116 0.11 26.04 -23.08
CA LYS A 116 -0.05 26.94 -24.25
C LYS A 116 0.64 28.30 -24.03
N LEU A 117 0.49 28.87 -22.84
CA LEU A 117 1.10 30.14 -22.47
C LEU A 117 2.64 30.03 -22.45
N ILE A 118 3.16 29.01 -21.76
CA ILE A 118 4.60 28.75 -21.68
C ILE A 118 5.20 28.57 -23.07
N TYR A 119 4.56 27.78 -23.92
CA TYR A 119 5.03 27.56 -25.29
C TYR A 119 5.05 28.86 -26.12
N ALA A 120 4.04 29.72 -25.99
CA ALA A 120 4.04 31.02 -26.68
C ALA A 120 5.23 31.89 -26.23
N ILE A 121 5.54 31.88 -24.94
CA ILE A 121 6.70 32.60 -24.37
C ILE A 121 8.01 32.00 -24.90
N ASP A 122 8.13 30.68 -24.97
CA ASP A 122 9.31 29.99 -25.53
C ASP A 122 9.53 30.35 -26.99
N GLY A 123 8.45 30.44 -27.77
CA GLY A 123 8.49 30.85 -29.18
C GLY A 123 8.98 32.28 -29.38
N ILE A 124 8.70 33.19 -28.45
CA ILE A 124 9.23 34.56 -28.46
C ILE A 124 10.69 34.55 -28.02
N SER A 125 11.00 33.89 -26.89
CA SER A 125 12.33 33.82 -26.30
C SER A 125 13.37 33.24 -27.28
N SER A 126 13.02 32.16 -27.98
CA SER A 126 13.89 31.49 -28.97
C SER A 126 14.22 32.36 -30.20
N ARG A 127 13.48 33.45 -30.45
CA ARG A 127 13.75 34.39 -31.56
C ARG A 127 14.60 35.59 -31.14
N ILE A 128 14.78 35.81 -29.83
CA ILE A 128 15.57 36.92 -29.32
C ILE A 128 17.06 36.56 -29.39
N PRO A 129 17.91 37.37 -30.05
CA PRO A 129 19.34 37.09 -30.14
C PRO A 129 20.04 37.30 -28.79
N ASP A 130 20.17 36.23 -28.01
CA ASP A 130 20.72 36.23 -26.65
C ASP A 130 22.24 36.53 -26.55
N LYS A 131 22.98 36.49 -27.66
CA LYS A 131 24.43 36.78 -27.69
C LYS A 131 24.79 38.26 -27.49
N ASN A 132 23.88 39.20 -27.78
CA ASN A 132 24.20 40.64 -27.80
C ASN A 132 23.63 41.44 -26.62
N ILE A 133 22.87 40.80 -25.71
CA ILE A 133 22.25 41.49 -24.57
C ILE A 133 22.86 40.92 -23.28
N SER A 134 23.92 41.59 -22.81
CA SER A 134 24.55 41.33 -21.51
C SER A 134 24.17 42.45 -20.54
N ILE A 135 23.49 42.11 -19.45
CA ILE A 135 23.28 43.02 -18.31
C ILE A 135 24.17 42.53 -17.16
N ARG A 136 25.14 43.35 -16.73
CA ARG A 136 26.12 42.99 -15.68
C ARG A 136 26.90 41.70 -15.98
N GLY A 137 27.39 41.53 -17.21
CA GLY A 137 28.22 40.39 -17.62
C GLY A 137 27.48 39.06 -17.75
N ARG A 138 26.15 39.06 -17.61
CA ARG A 138 25.30 37.87 -17.71
C ARG A 138 24.63 37.82 -19.08
N GLN A 139 25.08 36.91 -19.93
CA GLN A 139 24.47 36.62 -21.23
C GLN A 139 23.13 35.86 -21.08
N SER A 140 22.34 35.87 -22.15
CA SER A 140 21.13 35.04 -22.32
C SER A 140 20.00 35.34 -21.32
N LEU A 141 19.72 36.64 -21.18
CA LEU A 141 18.73 37.18 -20.24
C LEU A 141 17.32 36.64 -20.53
N SER A 142 16.91 36.55 -21.80
CA SER A 142 15.56 36.13 -22.17
C SER A 142 15.30 34.68 -21.76
N THR A 143 16.20 33.78 -22.14
CA THR A 143 16.21 32.37 -21.73
C THR A 143 16.14 32.21 -20.21
N ARG A 144 16.95 32.98 -19.46
CA ARG A 144 16.98 32.90 -17.99
C ARG A 144 15.68 33.36 -17.33
N LEU A 145 15.06 34.41 -17.86
CA LEU A 145 13.77 34.91 -17.38
C LEU A 145 12.65 33.89 -17.64
N THR A 146 12.60 33.35 -18.86
CA THR A 146 11.65 32.30 -19.26
C THR A 146 11.78 31.07 -18.36
N ARG A 147 13.00 30.57 -18.13
CA ARG A 147 13.25 29.45 -17.22
C ARG A 147 12.82 29.73 -15.78
N ARG A 148 13.14 30.91 -15.24
CA ARG A 148 12.71 31.31 -13.89
C ARG A 148 11.19 31.36 -13.77
N LEU A 149 10.52 31.87 -14.80
CA LEU A 149 9.06 31.89 -14.87
C LEU A 149 8.50 30.47 -14.83
N LYS A 150 9.01 29.55 -15.67
CA LYS A 150 8.62 28.13 -15.69
C LYS A 150 8.79 27.47 -14.33
N GLN A 151 9.98 27.62 -13.73
CA GLN A 151 10.29 27.05 -12.40
C GLN A 151 9.41 27.65 -11.30
N SER A 152 9.05 28.93 -11.40
CA SER A 152 8.11 29.58 -10.47
C SER A 152 6.69 29.05 -10.64
N ILE A 153 6.19 28.93 -11.87
CA ILE A 153 4.85 28.38 -12.16
C ILE A 153 4.75 26.94 -11.62
N ALA A 154 5.76 26.11 -11.89
CA ALA A 154 5.83 24.75 -11.36
C ALA A 154 5.95 24.75 -9.83
N GLY A 155 6.72 25.66 -9.23
CA GLY A 155 7.12 25.61 -7.82
C GLY A 155 6.27 26.37 -6.81
N THR A 156 5.41 27.31 -7.22
CA THR A 156 4.65 28.20 -6.32
C THR A 156 3.28 27.66 -5.92
N GLY A 157 2.78 26.62 -6.58
CA GLY A 157 1.45 26.06 -6.30
C GLY A 157 0.31 27.04 -6.57
N LEU A 158 0.54 28.15 -7.30
CA LEU A 158 -0.46 29.18 -7.62
C LEU A 158 -1.73 28.61 -8.28
N PHE A 159 -1.60 27.48 -8.97
CA PHE A 159 -2.69 26.82 -9.69
C PHE A 159 -3.19 25.53 -9.02
N LYS A 160 -2.78 25.27 -7.77
CA LYS A 160 -3.09 24.03 -7.05
C LYS A 160 -4.58 23.88 -6.71
N ARG A 161 -5.02 22.63 -6.59
CA ARG A 161 -6.30 22.28 -5.93
C ARG A 161 -6.15 22.42 -4.40
N GLN A 162 -7.18 22.94 -3.73
CA GLN A 162 -7.16 23.26 -2.29
C GLN A 162 -7.05 22.02 -1.39
N GLU A 163 -7.54 20.89 -1.87
CA GLU A 163 -7.37 19.55 -1.31
C GLU A 163 -6.73 18.70 -2.41
N SER A 164 -5.48 18.26 -2.25
CA SER A 164 -4.88 17.31 -3.19
C SER A 164 -4.40 16.08 -2.45
N ASN A 165 -5.13 14.98 -2.64
CA ASN A 165 -4.63 13.63 -2.40
C ASN A 165 -3.36 13.40 -3.24
N ASN A 166 -2.57 12.38 -2.90
CA ASN A 166 -1.43 11.95 -3.71
C ASN A 166 -1.85 11.62 -5.15
N PRO A 167 -0.95 11.79 -6.15
CA PRO A 167 -1.22 11.34 -7.51
C PRO A 167 -1.46 9.84 -7.55
N ASP A 168 -2.06 9.31 -8.61
CA ASP A 168 -2.32 7.87 -8.71
C ASP A 168 -1.10 7.12 -9.25
N TYR A 169 -0.43 7.72 -10.22
CA TYR A 169 0.77 7.16 -10.83
C TYR A 169 1.65 8.24 -11.47
N PHE A 170 2.91 7.90 -11.69
CA PHE A 170 3.82 8.61 -12.58
C PHE A 170 3.70 8.03 -13.99
N LEU A 171 3.39 8.88 -14.96
CA LEU A 171 3.16 8.53 -16.36
C LEU A 171 4.41 8.86 -17.20
N ILE A 172 4.80 7.93 -18.07
CA ILE A 172 5.80 8.16 -19.12
C ILE A 172 5.25 7.62 -20.44
N GLU A 173 5.04 8.51 -21.40
CA GLU A 173 4.72 8.17 -22.78
C GLU A 173 5.98 8.32 -23.63
N VAL A 174 6.43 7.22 -24.24
CA VAL A 174 7.66 7.18 -25.02
C VAL A 174 7.50 6.29 -26.24
N TYR A 175 8.07 6.71 -27.37
CA TYR A 175 8.18 5.91 -28.59
C TYR A 175 9.66 5.66 -28.89
N ASN A 176 10.01 4.39 -29.07
CA ASN A 176 11.33 3.97 -29.50
C ASN A 176 11.31 3.67 -31.01
N PRO A 177 11.89 4.55 -31.86
CA PRO A 177 11.97 4.32 -33.31
C PRO A 177 13.12 3.38 -33.71
N ASN A 178 13.93 2.92 -32.75
CA ASN A 178 15.10 2.10 -33.03
C ASN A 178 14.70 0.62 -33.08
N PRO A 179 15.33 -0.20 -33.95
CA PRO A 179 14.99 -1.62 -34.12
C PRO A 179 15.53 -2.52 -32.99
N PHE A 180 15.93 -1.94 -31.86
CA PHE A 180 16.52 -2.63 -30.72
C PHE A 180 15.97 -2.09 -29.40
N ASP A 181 16.02 -2.93 -28.38
CA ASP A 181 15.59 -2.58 -27.02
C ASP A 181 16.50 -1.49 -26.42
N VAL A 182 15.88 -0.44 -25.88
CA VAL A 182 16.58 0.66 -25.18
C VAL A 182 16.27 0.58 -23.68
N HIS A 183 17.28 0.68 -22.84
CA HIS A 183 17.09 0.68 -21.39
C HIS A 183 17.16 2.11 -20.83
N LEU A 184 16.02 2.61 -20.34
CA LEU A 184 15.88 3.95 -19.77
C LEU A 184 15.84 3.88 -18.24
N SER A 185 16.87 4.38 -17.57
CA SER A 185 16.94 4.46 -16.11
C SER A 185 16.13 5.66 -15.61
N LEU A 186 15.09 5.41 -14.81
CA LEU A 186 14.36 6.42 -14.05
C LEU A 186 14.93 6.51 -12.64
N ASN A 187 15.31 7.72 -12.20
CA ASN A 187 15.75 7.99 -10.83
C ASN A 187 14.94 9.13 -10.22
N ILE A 188 14.56 9.01 -8.94
CA ILE A 188 13.88 10.05 -8.16
C ILE A 188 14.51 10.13 -6.77
N ASN A 189 15.06 11.28 -6.41
CA ASN A 189 15.79 11.50 -5.17
C ASN A 189 15.37 12.81 -4.50
N ASN A 190 15.31 12.86 -3.17
CA ASN A 190 15.12 14.12 -2.44
C ASN A 190 16.36 15.03 -2.61
N ILE A 191 16.15 16.35 -2.67
CA ILE A 191 17.24 17.33 -2.93
C ILE A 191 18.18 17.44 -1.72
N ASP A 192 17.62 17.40 -0.51
CA ASP A 192 18.37 17.47 0.74
C ASP A 192 18.54 16.06 1.29
N GLN A 193 19.70 15.42 1.04
CA GLN A 193 20.03 14.16 1.73
C GLN A 193 21.39 14.21 2.39
N SER A 194 21.35 14.07 3.72
CA SER A 194 22.35 13.35 4.49
C SER A 194 22.50 11.92 3.96
N GLN A 195 23.73 11.39 3.99
CA GLN A 195 24.30 10.15 3.43
C GLN A 195 23.53 8.79 3.50
N TYR A 196 22.24 8.70 3.86
CA TYR A 196 21.61 7.43 4.25
C TYR A 196 20.24 7.09 3.64
N ASN A 197 19.75 7.74 2.58
CA ASN A 197 18.46 7.36 1.99
C ASN A 197 18.58 7.04 0.49
N ILE A 198 18.38 5.78 0.10
CA ILE A 198 18.45 5.36 -1.30
C ILE A 198 17.15 5.80 -1.98
N GLY A 199 17.21 6.72 -2.93
CA GLY A 199 16.01 7.17 -3.65
C GLY A 199 15.45 6.10 -4.59
N TYR A 200 14.34 6.43 -5.26
CA TYR A 200 13.64 5.50 -6.13
C TYR A 200 14.33 5.34 -7.48
N GLN A 201 14.67 4.11 -7.85
CA GLN A 201 15.27 3.79 -9.15
C GLN A 201 14.50 2.65 -9.84
N LYS A 202 14.24 2.80 -11.15
CA LYS A 202 13.60 1.77 -11.97
C LYS A 202 14.20 1.76 -13.38
N LEU A 203 14.59 0.59 -13.87
CA LEU A 203 15.04 0.41 -15.25
C LEU A 203 13.84 0.08 -16.13
N LEU A 204 13.59 0.91 -17.16
CA LEU A 204 12.49 0.77 -18.09
C LEU A 204 13.01 0.16 -19.39
N LYS A 205 12.39 -0.92 -19.88
CA LYS A 205 12.77 -1.60 -21.11
C LYS A 205 11.91 -1.08 -22.27
N LEU A 206 12.47 -0.30 -23.18
CA LEU A 206 11.77 0.26 -24.32
C LEU A 206 12.03 -0.61 -25.56
N SER A 207 11.10 -1.51 -25.85
CA SER A 207 11.10 -2.20 -27.15
C SER A 207 10.69 -1.26 -28.27
N GLU A 208 10.95 -1.64 -29.51
CA GLU A 208 10.55 -0.87 -30.69
C GLU A 208 9.04 -0.53 -30.65
N GLY A 209 8.70 0.72 -30.94
CA GLY A 209 7.34 1.23 -30.93
C GLY A 209 6.95 2.05 -29.69
N PHE A 210 5.63 2.24 -29.51
CA PHE A 210 5.07 3.04 -28.42
C PHE A 210 4.95 2.24 -27.12
N THR A 211 5.45 2.82 -26.03
CA THR A 211 5.29 2.27 -24.69
C THR A 211 4.75 3.34 -23.74
N LYS A 212 3.77 2.94 -22.91
CA LYS A 212 3.18 3.78 -21.87
C LYS A 212 3.42 3.15 -20.50
N TYR A 213 4.26 3.78 -19.69
CA TYR A 213 4.50 3.36 -18.31
C TYR A 213 3.58 4.10 -17.35
N LYS A 214 2.86 3.37 -16.53
CA LYS A 214 2.18 3.87 -15.33
C LYS A 214 2.84 3.26 -14.11
N ILE A 215 3.61 4.06 -13.38
CA ILE A 215 4.31 3.63 -12.17
C ILE A 215 3.47 4.06 -10.98
N GLY A 216 3.01 3.12 -10.16
CA GLY A 216 2.13 3.42 -9.04
C GLY A 216 2.81 4.37 -8.05
N ILE A 217 2.05 5.32 -7.52
CA ILE A 217 2.60 6.30 -6.58
C ILE A 217 3.19 5.63 -5.32
N ASP A 218 2.60 4.52 -4.90
CA ASP A 218 3.02 3.71 -3.76
C ASP A 218 4.44 3.12 -3.96
N GLU A 219 4.84 2.87 -5.20
CA GLU A 219 6.21 2.42 -5.54
C GLU A 219 7.26 3.53 -5.28
N ILE A 220 6.85 4.80 -5.39
CA ILE A 220 7.73 5.97 -5.29
C ILE A 220 7.72 6.52 -3.86
N HIS A 221 6.55 6.64 -3.23
CA HIS A 221 6.39 7.18 -1.87
C HIS A 221 7.15 6.41 -0.79
N CYS A 222 7.35 5.10 -0.97
CA CYS A 222 8.10 4.30 0.00
C CYS A 222 9.59 4.66 0.09
N ARG A 223 10.13 5.40 -0.90
CA ARG A 223 11.56 5.74 -0.99
C ARG A 223 11.86 7.24 -1.12
N VAL A 224 10.85 8.06 -1.44
CA VAL A 224 11.02 9.49 -1.69
C VAL A 224 10.01 10.27 -0.86
N ASP A 225 10.47 11.26 -0.07
CA ASP A 225 9.56 12.20 0.58
C ASP A 225 8.99 13.16 -0.47
N THR A 226 7.74 12.92 -0.82
CA THR A 226 7.02 13.65 -1.87
C THR A 226 6.43 14.98 -1.41
N ASN A 227 6.47 15.26 -0.11
CA ASN A 227 6.00 16.54 0.45
C ASN A 227 6.99 17.68 0.21
N GLN A 228 8.22 17.33 -0.17
CA GLN A 228 9.29 18.25 -0.50
C GLN A 228 9.57 18.24 -2.00
N LYS A 229 10.40 19.20 -2.46
CA LYS A 229 10.91 19.16 -3.83
C LYS A 229 11.91 18.00 -3.95
N PHE A 230 11.83 17.28 -5.06
CA PHE A 230 12.71 16.16 -5.36
C PHE A 230 13.26 16.30 -6.79
N GLY A 231 14.45 15.77 -7.02
CA GLY A 231 15.03 15.60 -8.34
C GLY A 231 14.47 14.35 -9.00
N ILE A 232 14.22 14.42 -10.31
CA ILE A 232 13.83 13.30 -11.14
C ILE A 232 14.64 13.29 -12.43
N SER A 233 15.10 12.13 -12.87
CA SER A 233 15.84 12.00 -14.13
C SER A 233 15.49 10.74 -14.93
N LEU A 234 15.64 10.85 -16.25
CA LEU A 234 15.52 9.78 -17.23
C LEU A 234 16.82 9.71 -18.05
N ASN A 235 17.50 8.57 -17.98
CA ASN A 235 18.82 8.37 -18.56
C ASN A 235 18.84 7.12 -19.47
N PRO A 236 19.13 7.25 -20.78
CA PRO A 236 19.24 6.11 -21.69
C PRO A 236 20.54 5.30 -21.54
N ASN A 237 21.40 5.68 -20.58
CA ASN A 237 22.66 5.02 -20.23
C ASN A 237 23.67 4.98 -21.40
N ILE A 238 23.76 6.06 -22.19
CA ILE A 238 24.74 6.19 -23.27
C ILE A 238 26.10 6.55 -22.67
N LEU A 239 26.97 5.54 -22.56
CA LEU A 239 28.29 5.68 -21.95
C LEU A 239 29.39 5.97 -22.97
N ASP A 240 29.22 5.53 -24.22
CA ASP A 240 30.23 5.67 -25.28
C ASP A 240 29.78 6.65 -26.36
N LYS A 241 30.74 7.38 -26.94
CA LYS A 241 30.49 8.33 -28.04
C LYS A 241 29.92 7.68 -29.31
N LYS A 242 30.19 6.39 -29.53
CA LYS A 242 29.71 5.64 -30.71
C LYS A 242 28.20 5.42 -30.69
N ASP A 243 27.60 5.45 -29.51
CA ASP A 243 26.18 5.20 -29.27
C ASP A 243 25.37 6.52 -29.18
N GLU A 244 26.01 7.65 -29.47
CA GLU A 244 25.34 8.94 -29.61
C GLU A 244 24.34 8.94 -30.76
N GLY A 245 23.29 9.75 -30.63
CA GLY A 245 22.26 9.90 -31.65
C GLY A 245 21.06 8.97 -31.44
N LEU A 246 21.07 8.14 -30.40
CA LEU A 246 19.88 7.41 -29.95
C LEU A 246 18.71 8.39 -29.83
N CYS A 247 17.70 8.19 -30.67
CA CYS A 247 16.54 9.07 -30.77
C CYS A 247 15.35 8.42 -30.05
N LEU A 248 14.66 9.18 -29.21
CA LEU A 248 13.39 8.80 -28.60
C LEU A 248 12.39 9.94 -28.75
N TYR A 249 11.10 9.60 -28.88
CA TYR A 249 10.01 10.58 -28.83
C TYR A 249 9.28 10.47 -27.50
N PHE A 250 9.02 11.61 -26.85
CA PHE A 250 8.33 11.66 -25.57
C PHE A 250 7.05 12.48 -25.65
N GLY A 251 6.00 11.95 -25.05
CA GLY A 251 4.73 12.64 -24.79
C GLY A 251 4.67 13.14 -23.35
N LEU A 252 3.59 12.82 -22.65
CA LEU A 252 3.46 13.19 -21.24
C LEU A 252 4.44 12.41 -20.37
N ILE A 253 5.26 13.15 -19.63
CA ILE A 253 6.12 12.63 -18.56
C ILE A 253 5.79 13.39 -17.27
N THR A 254 4.83 12.87 -16.48
CA THR A 254 4.35 13.59 -15.29
C THR A 254 3.57 12.72 -14.29
N PHE A 255 3.33 13.23 -13.08
CA PHE A 255 2.38 12.65 -12.13
C PHE A 255 0.94 12.97 -12.54
N VAL A 256 0.06 11.98 -12.42
CA VAL A 256 -1.32 12.01 -12.92
C VAL A 256 -2.31 11.68 -11.82
N TRP A 257 -3.41 12.42 -11.77
CA TRP A 257 -4.62 12.08 -11.04
C TRP A 257 -5.69 11.61 -12.03
N ASP A 258 -6.11 10.36 -11.90
CA ASP A 258 -6.95 9.62 -12.84
C ASP A 258 -8.35 9.38 -12.25
N SER A 259 -9.40 9.83 -12.94
CA SER A 259 -10.79 9.67 -12.51
C SER A 259 -11.25 8.22 -12.39
N ASP A 260 -10.71 7.34 -13.23
CA ASP A 260 -11.08 5.93 -13.22
C ASP A 260 -10.52 5.25 -11.97
N LEU A 261 -9.35 5.69 -11.50
CA LEU A 261 -8.75 5.19 -10.27
C LEU A 261 -9.36 5.83 -9.01
N ILE A 262 -9.83 7.08 -9.08
CA ILE A 262 -10.64 7.67 -8.01
C ILE A 262 -11.97 6.94 -7.88
N SER A 263 -12.64 6.63 -8.99
CA SER A 263 -13.88 5.86 -8.98
C SER A 263 -13.64 4.41 -8.55
N ILE A 264 -12.51 3.78 -8.87
CA ILE A 264 -12.11 2.46 -8.33
C ILE A 264 -11.70 2.53 -6.84
N ARG A 265 -11.12 3.62 -6.34
CA ARG A 265 -10.87 3.82 -4.89
C ARG A 265 -12.17 4.07 -4.12
N ALA A 266 -13.15 4.71 -4.75
CA ALA A 266 -14.50 4.88 -4.23
C ALA A 266 -15.37 3.61 -4.37
N ASN A 267 -15.13 2.78 -5.40
CA ASN A 267 -15.81 1.51 -5.71
C ASN A 267 -15.03 0.26 -5.29
N LYS A 268 -13.89 0.40 -4.59
CA LYS A 268 -13.39 -0.70 -3.77
C LYS A 268 -14.46 -0.85 -2.71
N GLU A 269 -15.30 -1.88 -2.84
CA GLU A 269 -16.43 -2.12 -1.95
C GLU A 269 -16.04 -1.72 -0.54
N LYS A 270 -16.75 -0.72 0.02
CA LYS A 270 -16.52 -0.30 1.40
C LYS A 270 -16.48 -1.59 2.22
N PRO A 271 -15.38 -1.89 2.93
CA PRO A 271 -15.23 -3.19 3.57
C PRO A 271 -16.40 -3.40 4.54
N TYR A 272 -16.89 -4.63 4.68
CA TYR A 272 -17.96 -4.89 5.63
C TYR A 272 -17.56 -4.44 7.05
N ILE A 273 -18.54 -3.96 7.80
CA ILE A 273 -18.39 -3.66 9.21
C ILE A 273 -18.07 -4.96 9.94
N LYS A 274 -17.04 -4.90 10.80
CA LYS A 274 -16.60 -6.01 11.65
C LYS A 274 -16.94 -5.77 13.12
N VAL A 275 -17.00 -4.51 13.53
CA VAL A 275 -17.29 -4.10 14.90
C VAL A 275 -18.21 -2.88 14.90
N VAL A 276 -19.20 -2.89 15.77
CA VAL A 276 -20.10 -1.77 16.06
C VAL A 276 -19.91 -1.35 17.50
N ALA A 277 -19.49 -0.10 17.73
CA ALA A 277 -19.53 0.53 19.03
C ALA A 277 -20.83 1.32 19.18
N TRP A 278 -21.56 1.00 20.24
CA TRP A 278 -22.80 1.65 20.60
C TRP A 278 -22.56 2.62 21.74
N ASP A 279 -23.07 3.84 21.59
CA ASP A 279 -23.51 4.60 22.75
C ASP A 279 -24.74 3.94 23.40
N LEU A 280 -25.09 4.33 24.63
CA LEU A 280 -26.17 3.70 25.39
C LEU A 280 -27.38 4.61 25.61
N ASP A 281 -27.21 5.72 26.34
CA ASP A 281 -28.30 6.63 26.68
C ASP A 281 -28.86 7.30 25.41
N ASN A 282 -30.19 7.32 25.26
CA ASN A 282 -30.89 7.76 24.04
C ASN A 282 -30.53 7.01 22.74
N THR A 283 -29.61 6.04 22.79
CA THR A 283 -29.13 5.26 21.64
C THR A 283 -29.66 3.82 21.66
N VAL A 284 -29.35 3.04 22.70
CA VAL A 284 -29.87 1.66 22.89
C VAL A 284 -31.21 1.68 23.63
N TRP A 285 -31.39 2.65 24.52
CA TRP A 285 -32.63 2.91 25.24
C TRP A 285 -32.97 4.40 25.18
N ASP A 286 -34.19 4.75 25.57
CA ASP A 286 -34.63 6.12 25.76
C ASP A 286 -34.45 6.50 27.24
N GLY A 287 -33.85 7.67 27.49
CA GLY A 287 -33.52 8.17 28.84
C GLY A 287 -32.03 8.11 29.18
N ILE A 288 -31.67 8.70 30.33
CA ILE A 288 -30.31 8.78 30.87
C ILE A 288 -30.22 7.92 32.13
N LEU A 289 -29.37 6.90 32.12
CA LEU A 289 -29.33 5.89 33.20
C LEU A 289 -29.07 6.46 34.60
N ILE A 290 -28.20 7.46 34.71
CA ILE A 290 -27.87 8.06 36.02
C ILE A 290 -28.97 8.98 36.54
N GLU A 291 -29.80 9.55 35.67
CA GLU A 291 -30.84 10.52 36.03
C GLU A 291 -32.19 9.84 36.25
N ASP A 292 -32.59 8.97 35.31
CA ASP A 292 -33.92 8.36 35.28
C ASP A 292 -34.00 7.08 36.12
N GLY A 293 -32.85 6.41 36.33
CA GLY A 293 -32.76 5.13 37.02
C GLY A 293 -33.28 3.96 36.18
N THR A 294 -32.97 2.73 36.61
CA THR A 294 -33.24 1.51 35.82
C THR A 294 -34.72 1.25 35.55
N ASP A 295 -35.62 1.74 36.40
CA ASP A 295 -37.06 1.47 36.33
C ASP A 295 -37.79 2.34 35.29
N ASN A 296 -37.20 3.48 34.91
CA ASN A 296 -37.82 4.44 33.98
C ASN A 296 -37.19 4.44 32.58
N ILE A 297 -36.14 3.64 32.37
CA ILE A 297 -35.51 3.48 31.07
C ILE A 297 -36.27 2.46 30.23
N THR A 298 -36.53 2.81 28.97
CA THR A 298 -37.19 1.91 28.01
C THR A 298 -36.26 1.59 26.86
N LEU A 299 -36.03 0.31 26.58
CA LEU A 299 -35.22 -0.11 25.42
C LEU A 299 -35.87 0.31 24.11
N LYS A 300 -35.05 0.73 23.14
CA LYS A 300 -35.56 1.02 21.81
C LYS A 300 -36.16 -0.24 21.17
N PRO A 301 -37.31 -0.13 20.48
CA PRO A 301 -37.99 -1.28 19.88
C PRO A 301 -37.07 -2.10 18.96
N GLY A 302 -36.93 -3.40 19.23
CA GLY A 302 -36.14 -4.33 18.40
C GLY A 302 -34.62 -4.22 18.55
N ILE A 303 -34.10 -3.40 19.47
CA ILE A 303 -32.65 -3.21 19.64
C ILE A 303 -31.92 -4.52 19.99
N ILE A 304 -32.52 -5.37 20.85
CA ILE A 304 -31.94 -6.66 21.22
C ILE A 304 -31.79 -7.57 19.99
N ASP A 305 -32.78 -7.58 19.09
CA ASP A 305 -32.74 -8.39 17.88
C ASP A 305 -31.69 -7.87 16.89
N ILE A 306 -31.39 -6.57 16.91
CA ILE A 306 -30.31 -6.00 16.10
C ILE A 306 -28.95 -6.51 16.60
N PHE A 307 -28.69 -6.47 17.91
CA PHE A 307 -27.44 -7.02 18.48
C PHE A 307 -27.27 -8.51 18.11
N LYS A 308 -28.34 -9.30 18.21
CA LYS A 308 -28.35 -10.71 17.83
C LYS A 308 -28.05 -10.93 16.35
N LYS A 309 -28.72 -10.20 15.46
CA LYS A 309 -28.49 -10.33 14.01
C LYS A 309 -27.10 -9.87 13.59
N LEU A 310 -26.54 -8.85 14.23
CA LEU A 310 -25.15 -8.45 14.03
C LEU A 310 -24.20 -9.59 14.44
N ASP A 311 -24.43 -10.20 15.61
CA ASP A 311 -23.65 -11.35 16.09
C ASP A 311 -23.75 -12.58 15.17
N GLU A 312 -24.95 -12.91 14.68
CA GLU A 312 -25.19 -13.98 13.70
C GLU A 312 -24.43 -13.74 12.38
N ARG A 313 -24.30 -12.48 11.97
CA ARG A 313 -23.48 -12.06 10.81
C ARG A 313 -21.98 -12.00 11.13
N GLY A 314 -21.58 -12.31 12.36
CA GLY A 314 -20.22 -12.24 12.87
C GLY A 314 -19.69 -10.82 13.03
N ILE A 315 -20.58 -9.83 13.17
CA ILE A 315 -20.23 -8.45 13.51
C ILE A 315 -20.23 -8.35 15.03
N LEU A 316 -19.10 -7.93 15.61
CA LEU A 316 -18.94 -7.80 17.06
C LEU A 316 -19.62 -6.52 17.56
N ASN A 317 -20.26 -6.60 18.72
CA ASN A 317 -20.79 -5.42 19.39
C ASN A 317 -19.89 -5.03 20.57
N THR A 318 -19.67 -3.73 20.73
CA THR A 318 -18.99 -3.14 21.89
C THR A 318 -19.72 -1.86 22.32
N VAL A 319 -19.29 -1.27 23.42
CA VAL A 319 -19.88 -0.04 23.97
C VAL A 319 -18.82 1.03 24.06
N ALA A 320 -19.17 2.27 23.70
CA ALA A 320 -18.40 3.47 23.94
C ALA A 320 -19.35 4.55 24.49
N SER A 321 -19.53 4.56 25.82
CA SER A 321 -20.59 5.35 26.45
C SER A 321 -20.10 6.13 27.67
N LYS A 322 -20.76 7.26 27.95
CA LYS A 322 -20.45 8.13 29.09
C LYS A 322 -21.38 7.87 30.26
N ASN A 323 -21.08 6.82 31.03
CA ASN A 323 -21.88 6.41 32.18
C ASN A 323 -21.03 5.97 33.37
N ASN A 324 -21.69 5.70 34.50
CA ASN A 324 -21.08 4.95 35.61
C ASN A 324 -20.86 3.48 35.18
N PRO A 325 -19.62 2.95 35.23
CA PRO A 325 -19.33 1.59 34.78
C PRO A 325 -20.12 0.50 35.52
N ASP A 326 -20.18 0.55 36.85
CA ASP A 326 -20.76 -0.51 37.67
C ASP A 326 -22.26 -0.64 37.46
N ASP A 327 -22.97 0.50 37.42
CA ASP A 327 -24.42 0.53 37.24
C ASP A 327 -24.80 0.12 35.81
N THR A 328 -24.02 0.57 34.83
CA THR A 328 -24.23 0.23 33.42
C THR A 328 -24.03 -1.26 33.17
N LEU A 329 -22.95 -1.86 33.69
CA LEU A 329 -22.69 -3.29 33.53
C LEU A 329 -23.77 -4.15 34.18
N LYS A 330 -24.26 -3.77 35.37
CA LYS A 330 -25.40 -4.45 36.01
C LYS A 330 -26.65 -4.36 35.15
N PHE A 331 -26.95 -3.19 34.59
CA PHE A 331 -28.13 -2.98 33.76
C PHE A 331 -28.05 -3.77 32.45
N LEU A 332 -26.92 -3.71 31.74
CA LEU A 332 -26.66 -4.50 30.52
C LEU A 332 -26.84 -6.01 30.76
N LYS A 333 -26.47 -6.49 31.95
CA LYS A 333 -26.70 -7.88 32.37
C LYS A 333 -28.18 -8.16 32.61
N ALA A 334 -28.90 -7.27 33.30
CA ALA A 334 -30.33 -7.43 33.59
C ALA A 334 -31.18 -7.51 32.31
N ILE A 335 -30.83 -6.74 31.27
CA ILE A 335 -31.54 -6.73 29.98
C ILE A 335 -31.03 -7.81 29.00
N GLY A 336 -30.06 -8.63 29.39
CA GLY A 336 -29.55 -9.73 28.57
C GLY A 336 -28.66 -9.33 27.38
N LEU A 337 -28.08 -8.12 27.38
CA LEU A 337 -27.14 -7.67 26.34
C LEU A 337 -25.68 -7.92 26.69
N SER A 338 -25.34 -8.13 27.97
CA SER A 338 -23.96 -8.32 28.43
C SER A 338 -23.21 -9.39 27.64
N ASP A 339 -23.86 -10.50 27.28
CA ASP A 339 -23.21 -11.60 26.57
C ASP A 339 -22.85 -11.25 25.11
N TYR A 340 -23.47 -10.22 24.53
CA TYR A 340 -23.22 -9.76 23.15
C TYR A 340 -22.18 -8.66 23.07
N ILE A 341 -21.81 -8.06 24.20
CA ILE A 341 -20.93 -6.89 24.28
C ILE A 341 -19.52 -7.34 24.66
N ILE A 342 -18.55 -6.96 23.85
CA ILE A 342 -17.14 -7.31 24.02
C ILE A 342 -16.33 -6.06 24.33
N ASN A 343 -15.49 -6.09 25.37
CA ASN A 343 -14.60 -4.99 25.77
C ASN A 343 -15.29 -3.62 25.88
N PRO A 344 -16.39 -3.46 26.65
CA PRO A 344 -17.08 -2.18 26.75
C PRO A 344 -16.15 -1.09 27.32
N LYS A 345 -16.18 0.11 26.73
CA LYS A 345 -15.57 1.33 27.27
C LYS A 345 -16.68 2.22 27.83
N ILE A 346 -16.77 2.24 29.15
CA ILE A 346 -17.75 3.02 29.89
C ILE A 346 -16.98 3.90 30.87
N GLY A 347 -17.23 5.21 30.82
CA GLY A 347 -16.54 6.19 31.68
C GLY A 347 -16.63 7.60 31.12
N TRP A 348 -15.88 8.53 31.68
CA TRP A 348 -16.04 9.96 31.38
C TRP A 348 -15.00 10.52 30.40
N ASP A 349 -14.19 9.67 29.78
CA ASP A 349 -13.23 10.11 28.76
C ASP A 349 -13.94 10.43 27.43
N GLN A 350 -13.17 10.96 26.50
CA GLN A 350 -13.59 11.25 25.14
C GLN A 350 -13.92 9.98 24.35
N LYS A 351 -15.09 9.95 23.68
CA LYS A 351 -15.51 8.77 22.90
C LYS A 351 -14.56 8.50 21.74
N GLY A 352 -13.99 9.52 21.10
CA GLY A 352 -12.96 9.36 20.08
C GLY A 352 -11.72 8.61 20.57
N GLN A 353 -11.34 8.78 21.84
CA GLN A 353 -10.23 8.02 22.45
C GLN A 353 -10.64 6.57 22.77
N TYR A 354 -11.87 6.35 23.24
CA TYR A 354 -12.43 5.00 23.40
C TYR A 354 -12.42 4.24 22.08
N ILE A 355 -12.92 4.84 21.01
CA ILE A 355 -12.93 4.23 19.67
C ILE A 355 -11.51 3.88 19.22
N LYS A 356 -10.55 4.80 19.36
CA LYS A 356 -9.15 4.52 19.02
C LYS A 356 -8.56 3.35 19.82
N SER A 357 -8.86 3.28 21.11
CA SER A 357 -8.45 2.17 21.96
C SER A 357 -9.09 0.85 21.51
N LEU A 358 -10.40 0.86 21.23
CA LEU A 358 -11.16 -0.30 20.79
C LEU A 358 -10.66 -0.84 19.44
N VAL A 359 -10.41 0.02 18.45
CA VAL A 359 -9.84 -0.39 17.16
C VAL A 359 -8.55 -1.18 17.35
N ASN A 360 -7.66 -0.70 18.22
CA ASN A 360 -6.41 -1.39 18.55
C ASN A 360 -6.65 -2.71 19.30
N GLN A 361 -7.55 -2.73 20.27
CA GLN A 361 -7.89 -3.93 21.05
C GLN A 361 -8.50 -5.03 20.16
N PHE A 362 -9.39 -4.66 19.24
CA PHE A 362 -9.98 -5.60 18.29
C PHE A 362 -9.02 -5.99 17.16
N ASN A 363 -7.91 -5.24 16.96
CA ASN A 363 -6.94 -5.41 15.88
C ASN A 363 -7.62 -5.44 14.48
N VAL A 364 -8.51 -4.49 14.24
CA VAL A 364 -9.23 -4.32 12.96
C VAL A 364 -8.86 -2.98 12.32
N GLY A 365 -9.13 -2.82 11.02
CA GLY A 365 -8.96 -1.53 10.36
C GLY A 365 -10.06 -0.55 10.75
N GLU A 366 -9.73 0.72 10.94
CA GLU A 366 -10.69 1.79 11.30
C GLU A 366 -11.87 1.84 10.31
N ASN A 367 -11.59 1.69 9.01
CA ASN A 367 -12.62 1.66 7.97
C ASN A 367 -13.62 0.48 8.03
N THR A 368 -13.42 -0.49 8.92
CA THR A 368 -14.33 -1.62 9.19
C THR A 368 -15.10 -1.48 10.51
N PHE A 369 -15.01 -0.32 11.16
CA PHE A 369 -15.59 -0.04 12.45
C PHE A 369 -16.73 0.98 12.30
N ALA A 370 -17.85 0.73 12.96
CA ALA A 370 -19.00 1.62 13.01
C ALA A 370 -19.22 2.17 14.42
N PHE A 371 -19.59 3.44 14.53
CA PHE A 371 -19.98 4.10 15.77
C PHE A 371 -21.38 4.67 15.64
N ILE A 372 -22.23 4.40 16.63
CA ILE A 372 -23.65 4.80 16.64
C ILE A 372 -23.91 5.57 17.92
N ASP A 373 -24.42 6.80 17.77
CA ASP A 373 -24.62 7.74 18.87
C ASP A 373 -25.74 8.73 18.51
N ASP A 374 -26.53 9.14 19.49
CA ASP A 374 -27.62 10.12 19.31
C ASP A 374 -27.08 11.55 19.20
N SER A 375 -26.00 11.86 19.90
CA SER A 375 -25.40 13.19 20.03
C SER A 375 -24.58 13.57 18.80
N PRO A 376 -24.98 14.61 18.03
CA PRO A 376 -24.18 15.09 16.91
C PRO A 376 -22.77 15.54 17.32
N PHE A 377 -22.63 16.07 18.54
CA PHE A 377 -21.35 16.52 19.08
C PHE A 377 -20.35 15.36 19.26
N GLU A 378 -20.78 14.25 19.86
CA GLU A 378 -19.93 13.07 20.05
C GLU A 378 -19.61 12.41 18.69
N ARG A 379 -20.58 12.40 17.76
CA ARG A 379 -20.35 11.90 16.39
C ARG A 379 -19.27 12.69 15.65
N ASP A 380 -19.31 14.02 15.71
CA ASP A 380 -18.32 14.89 15.07
C ASP A 380 -16.93 14.77 15.74
N GLU A 381 -16.89 14.62 17.07
CA GLU A 381 -15.66 14.40 17.84
C GLU A 381 -14.97 13.09 17.45
N VAL A 382 -15.72 11.98 17.41
CA VAL A 382 -15.20 10.68 16.95
C VAL A 382 -14.70 10.77 15.51
N LYS A 383 -15.45 11.44 14.63
CA LYS A 383 -15.09 11.57 13.21
C LYS A 383 -13.84 12.41 12.99
N SER A 384 -13.64 13.45 13.80
CA SER A 384 -12.45 14.31 13.75
C SER A 384 -11.19 13.56 14.20
N LEU A 385 -11.27 12.81 15.30
CA LEU A 385 -10.13 12.06 15.85
C LEU A 385 -9.83 10.77 15.09
N ASN A 386 -10.85 10.17 14.46
CA ASN A 386 -10.73 8.89 13.74
C ASN A 386 -11.43 9.00 12.36
N PRO A 387 -10.80 9.65 11.35
CA PRO A 387 -11.43 9.99 10.08
C PRO A 387 -11.98 8.81 9.27
N GLU A 388 -11.42 7.60 9.45
CA GLU A 388 -11.85 6.41 8.72
C GLU A 388 -13.05 5.68 9.36
N ILE A 389 -13.40 5.99 10.61
CA ILE A 389 -14.56 5.39 11.30
C ILE A 389 -15.86 5.79 10.61
N ARG A 390 -16.80 4.84 10.48
CA ARG A 390 -18.14 5.13 9.98
C ARG A 390 -19.04 5.49 11.13
N VAL A 391 -19.59 6.70 11.08
CA VAL A 391 -20.41 7.25 12.16
C VAL A 391 -21.85 7.32 11.66
N TYR A 392 -22.79 6.79 12.45
CA TYR A 392 -24.20 6.73 12.12
C TYR A 392 -25.02 7.40 13.22
N ASP A 393 -26.12 8.02 12.82
CA ASP A 393 -27.10 8.55 13.75
C ASP A 393 -27.88 7.42 14.41
N ALA A 394 -28.03 7.46 15.75
CA ALA A 394 -28.84 6.49 16.48
C ALA A 394 -30.29 6.41 15.97
N ALA A 395 -30.83 7.48 15.37
CA ALA A 395 -32.15 7.44 14.73
C ALA A 395 -32.27 6.41 13.59
N LEU A 396 -31.15 5.98 13.00
CA LEU A 396 -31.10 5.01 11.89
C LEU A 396 -31.00 3.55 12.36
N TYR A 397 -30.97 3.29 13.68
CA TYR A 397 -30.67 1.96 14.24
C TYR A 397 -31.50 0.82 13.60
N ASN A 398 -32.77 1.06 13.29
CA ASN A 398 -33.70 0.09 12.73
C ASN A 398 -33.41 -0.29 11.26
N THR A 399 -32.69 0.55 10.52
CA THR A 399 -32.34 0.33 9.10
C THR A 399 -30.88 -0.09 8.90
N LEU A 400 -30.07 -0.08 9.97
CA LEU A 400 -28.65 -0.45 9.89
C LEU A 400 -28.42 -1.82 9.24
N LEU A 401 -29.26 -2.80 9.57
CA LEU A 401 -29.13 -4.17 9.06
C LEU A 401 -29.43 -4.30 7.56
N GLU A 402 -30.07 -3.30 6.96
CA GLU A 402 -30.41 -3.25 5.53
C GLU A 402 -29.26 -2.66 4.70
N LEU A 403 -28.34 -1.94 5.34
CA LEU A 403 -27.18 -1.37 4.68
C LEU A 403 -26.21 -2.48 4.22
N PRO A 404 -25.71 -2.42 2.97
CA PRO A 404 -24.83 -3.46 2.42
C PRO A 404 -23.61 -3.74 3.30
N GLU A 405 -23.02 -2.71 3.90
CA GLU A 405 -21.83 -2.86 4.73
C GLU A 405 -22.07 -3.60 6.06
N PHE A 406 -23.31 -3.72 6.53
CA PHE A 406 -23.67 -4.51 7.72
C PHE A 406 -24.14 -5.92 7.36
N ASN A 407 -24.01 -6.35 6.09
CA ASN A 407 -24.43 -7.66 5.61
C ASN A 407 -23.28 -8.46 4.97
N PRO A 408 -22.24 -8.83 5.75
CA PRO A 408 -21.16 -9.67 5.24
C PRO A 408 -21.64 -11.11 4.93
N PRO A 409 -20.96 -11.81 4.00
CA PRO A 409 -21.17 -13.24 3.81
C PRO A 409 -20.92 -14.00 5.11
N VAL A 410 -21.90 -14.79 5.55
CA VAL A 410 -21.84 -15.56 6.79
C VAL A 410 -21.11 -16.89 6.55
N SER A 411 -20.15 -17.18 7.42
CA SER A 411 -19.44 -18.46 7.49
C SER A 411 -19.56 -19.05 8.90
N ILE A 412 -19.24 -20.33 9.05
CA ILE A 412 -19.15 -20.97 10.37
C ILE A 412 -18.19 -20.20 11.30
N ASP A 413 -17.12 -19.65 10.74
CA ASP A 413 -16.14 -18.90 11.53
C ASP A 413 -16.61 -17.49 11.91
N SER A 414 -17.52 -16.89 11.12
CA SER A 414 -18.14 -15.62 11.50
C SER A 414 -19.12 -15.81 12.66
N THR A 415 -19.88 -16.90 12.70
CA THR A 415 -20.84 -17.18 13.80
C THR A 415 -20.15 -17.47 15.14
N HIS A 416 -18.92 -17.99 15.12
CA HIS A 416 -18.13 -18.22 16.34
C HIS A 416 -17.26 -17.03 16.77
N ARG A 417 -17.28 -15.92 16.03
CA ARG A 417 -16.34 -14.80 16.23
C ARG A 417 -16.40 -14.23 17.64
N ARG A 418 -17.60 -14.02 18.17
CA ARG A 418 -17.80 -13.52 19.54
C ARG A 418 -17.14 -14.42 20.58
N LYS A 419 -17.37 -15.74 20.47
CA LYS A 419 -16.78 -16.73 21.38
C LYS A 419 -15.25 -16.69 21.36
N TYR A 420 -14.63 -16.51 20.20
CA TYR A 420 -13.18 -16.39 20.12
C TYR A 420 -12.65 -15.17 20.89
N TYR A 421 -13.32 -14.01 20.78
CA TYR A 421 -12.92 -12.82 21.53
C TYR A 421 -13.16 -12.98 23.04
N GLN A 422 -14.24 -13.64 23.45
CA GLN A 422 -14.48 -13.98 24.86
C GLN A 422 -13.36 -14.86 25.42
N ASN A 423 -12.96 -15.90 24.69
CA ASN A 423 -11.84 -16.75 25.09
C ASN A 423 -10.51 -15.99 25.18
N GLU A 424 -10.25 -15.00 24.30
CA GLU A 424 -9.06 -14.14 24.41
C GLU A 424 -9.12 -13.23 25.65
N ILE A 425 -10.30 -12.73 26.03
CA ILE A 425 -10.49 -11.94 27.26
C ILE A 425 -10.22 -12.81 28.49
N ASP A 426 -10.86 -13.97 28.59
CA ASP A 426 -10.67 -14.91 29.69
C ASP A 426 -9.19 -15.32 29.83
N ARG A 427 -8.51 -15.53 28.69
CA ARG A 427 -7.07 -15.81 28.68
C ARG A 427 -6.24 -14.61 29.11
N GLY A 428 -6.59 -13.40 28.69
CA GLY A 428 -5.92 -12.16 29.08
C GLY A 428 -6.00 -11.93 30.59
N GLU A 429 -7.17 -12.12 31.20
CA GLU A 429 -7.37 -12.03 32.65
C GLU A 429 -6.56 -13.09 33.40
N ALA A 430 -6.57 -14.33 32.90
CA ALA A 430 -5.76 -15.41 33.44
C ALA A 430 -4.27 -15.13 33.31
N GLN A 431 -3.82 -14.52 32.20
CA GLN A 431 -2.43 -14.10 31.99
C GLN A 431 -2.02 -13.02 32.98
N SER A 432 -2.85 -11.98 33.17
CA SER A 432 -2.59 -10.91 34.12
C SER A 432 -2.53 -11.39 35.57
N SER A 433 -3.24 -12.48 35.87
CA SER A 433 -3.27 -13.11 37.20
C SER A 433 -2.26 -14.25 37.36
N PHE A 434 -1.44 -14.54 36.34
CA PHE A 434 -0.49 -15.65 36.37
C PHE A 434 0.88 -15.21 36.89
N ASP A 435 1.33 -15.83 37.98
CA ASP A 435 2.66 -15.63 38.52
C ASP A 435 3.69 -16.45 37.72
N GLY A 436 4.39 -15.81 36.80
CA GLY A 436 5.50 -16.43 36.06
C GLY A 436 5.84 -15.77 34.73
N GLU A 437 6.85 -16.33 34.05
CA GLU A 437 7.23 -15.89 32.71
C GLU A 437 6.18 -16.28 31.65
N TYR A 438 6.12 -15.51 30.56
CA TYR A 438 5.13 -15.70 29.49
C TYR A 438 5.13 -17.11 28.86
N LEU A 439 6.30 -17.72 28.65
CA LEU A 439 6.38 -19.08 28.10
C LEU A 439 5.79 -20.14 29.04
N SER A 440 5.92 -19.93 30.36
CA SER A 440 5.33 -20.80 31.37
C SER A 440 3.80 -20.70 31.37
N PHE A 441 3.28 -19.50 31.15
CA PHE A 441 1.84 -19.29 30.95
C PHE A 441 1.33 -20.00 29.69
N LEU A 442 2.04 -19.88 28.55
CA LEU A 442 1.63 -20.59 27.32
C LEU A 442 1.62 -22.11 27.50
N LYS A 443 2.60 -22.68 28.23
CA LYS A 443 2.58 -24.10 28.61
C LYS A 443 1.35 -24.46 29.44
N ASN A 444 0.98 -23.61 30.40
CA ASN A 444 -0.21 -23.82 31.24
C ASN A 444 -1.52 -23.73 30.45
N CYS A 445 -1.53 -23.06 29.29
CA CYS A 445 -2.71 -23.01 28.42
C CYS A 445 -3.03 -24.37 27.77
N ASN A 446 -2.09 -25.33 27.78
CA ASN A 446 -2.22 -26.65 27.14
C ASN A 446 -2.61 -26.53 25.66
N ILE A 447 -1.88 -25.70 24.92
CA ILE A 447 -2.14 -25.46 23.49
C ILE A 447 -1.83 -26.74 22.71
N GLN A 448 -2.81 -27.17 21.90
CA GLN A 448 -2.70 -28.31 21.00
C GLN A 448 -2.85 -27.85 19.56
N LEU A 449 -1.89 -28.24 18.72
CA LEU A 449 -1.88 -27.99 17.28
C LEU A 449 -2.12 -29.29 16.54
N ASN A 450 -3.29 -29.44 15.90
CA ASN A 450 -3.58 -30.56 15.02
C ASN A 450 -3.23 -30.19 13.57
N ILE A 451 -2.37 -30.99 12.97
CA ILE A 451 -1.86 -30.81 11.62
C ILE A 451 -2.39 -31.98 10.78
N TYR A 452 -2.95 -31.66 9.62
CA TYR A 452 -3.50 -32.67 8.71
C TYR A 452 -3.41 -32.21 7.26
N THR A 453 -3.49 -33.17 6.33
CA THR A 453 -3.62 -32.89 4.91
C THR A 453 -5.07 -32.51 4.59
N PRO A 454 -5.33 -31.33 3.98
CA PRO A 454 -6.69 -30.91 3.69
C PRO A 454 -7.34 -31.75 2.60
N THR A 455 -8.66 -31.82 2.65
CA THR A 455 -9.52 -32.41 1.63
C THR A 455 -10.29 -31.33 0.88
N LYS A 456 -11.09 -31.72 -0.13
CA LYS A 456 -11.98 -30.79 -0.85
C LYS A 456 -12.92 -30.01 0.07
N ASN A 457 -13.30 -30.58 1.21
CA ASN A 457 -14.19 -29.94 2.19
C ASN A 457 -13.51 -28.76 2.92
N ASN A 458 -12.19 -28.65 2.87
CA ASN A 458 -11.44 -27.59 3.53
C ASN A 458 -11.23 -26.35 2.65
N ILE A 459 -11.55 -26.41 1.35
CA ILE A 459 -11.26 -25.33 0.38
C ILE A 459 -11.89 -23.99 0.81
N ASP A 460 -13.17 -24.00 1.17
CA ASP A 460 -13.89 -22.78 1.57
C ASP A 460 -13.24 -22.14 2.82
N ARG A 461 -12.75 -22.98 3.74
CA ARG A 461 -12.09 -22.52 4.97
C ARG A 461 -10.70 -21.95 4.70
N ILE A 462 -9.93 -22.58 3.82
CA ILE A 462 -8.62 -22.07 3.39
C ILE A 462 -8.80 -20.73 2.67
N GLN A 463 -9.77 -20.63 1.75
CA GLN A 463 -10.06 -19.40 1.03
C GLN A 463 -10.41 -18.27 2.01
N GLU A 464 -11.28 -18.53 2.97
CA GLU A 464 -11.67 -17.55 3.98
C GLU A 464 -10.46 -17.05 4.80
N LEU A 465 -9.60 -17.98 5.24
CA LEU A 465 -8.38 -17.67 5.98
C LEU A 465 -7.44 -16.79 5.13
N VAL A 466 -7.14 -17.22 3.89
CA VAL A 466 -6.29 -16.49 2.95
C VAL A 466 -6.78 -15.07 2.71
N GLN A 467 -8.09 -14.89 2.54
CA GLN A 467 -8.67 -13.58 2.25
C GLN A 467 -8.67 -12.65 3.48
N ARG A 468 -8.65 -13.19 4.70
CA ARG A 468 -8.71 -12.43 5.94
C ARG A 468 -7.34 -12.16 6.57
N THR A 469 -6.35 -13.00 6.30
CA THR A 469 -5.01 -12.86 6.89
C THR A 469 -4.15 -11.87 6.10
N ASN A 470 -3.71 -10.80 6.79
CA ASN A 470 -2.76 -9.82 6.26
C ASN A 470 -1.44 -9.76 7.04
N GLN A 471 -1.48 -9.82 8.38
CA GLN A 471 -0.28 -9.64 9.22
C GLN A 471 0.57 -10.91 9.34
N LEU A 472 -0.06 -12.09 9.27
CA LEU A 472 0.60 -13.40 9.33
C LEU A 472 0.51 -14.13 7.99
N ASN A 473 0.51 -13.38 6.88
CA ASN A 473 0.61 -13.93 5.54
C ASN A 473 2.07 -13.77 5.09
N PHE A 474 2.79 -14.89 4.94
CA PHE A 474 4.24 -14.87 4.73
C PHE A 474 4.63 -14.61 3.26
N SER A 475 3.72 -14.84 2.32
CA SER A 475 3.94 -14.61 0.89
C SER A 475 3.30 -13.32 0.36
N GLY A 476 2.29 -12.80 1.06
CA GLY A 476 1.41 -11.74 0.58
C GLY A 476 0.41 -12.21 -0.50
N ASN A 477 0.41 -13.50 -0.84
CA ASN A 477 -0.47 -14.04 -1.88
C ASN A 477 -1.93 -14.05 -1.42
N ARG A 478 -2.82 -13.97 -2.41
CA ARG A 478 -4.25 -14.29 -2.25
C ARG A 478 -4.61 -15.37 -3.26
N TYR A 479 -5.39 -16.34 -2.82
CA TYR A 479 -5.80 -17.48 -3.61
C TYR A 479 -7.30 -17.42 -3.80
N GLU A 480 -7.70 -17.48 -5.06
CA GLU A 480 -9.08 -17.78 -5.42
C GLU A 480 -9.35 -19.27 -5.25
N ARG A 481 -10.62 -19.61 -5.04
CA ARG A 481 -11.09 -20.99 -4.80
C ARG A 481 -10.51 -22.00 -5.79
N ASP A 482 -10.60 -21.70 -7.08
CA ASP A 482 -10.13 -22.59 -8.16
C ASP A 482 -8.62 -22.83 -8.12
N LYS A 483 -7.85 -21.84 -7.65
CA LYS A 483 -6.40 -21.97 -7.50
C LYS A 483 -6.05 -22.85 -6.30
N ILE A 484 -6.78 -22.72 -5.19
CA ILE A 484 -6.65 -23.61 -4.02
C ILE A 484 -6.94 -25.04 -4.44
N GLU A 485 -8.05 -25.26 -5.17
CA GLU A 485 -8.42 -26.61 -5.64
C GLU A 485 -7.31 -27.24 -6.49
N LYS A 486 -6.73 -26.49 -7.44
CA LYS A 486 -5.61 -26.97 -8.25
C LYS A 486 -4.38 -27.34 -7.41
N ILE A 487 -4.03 -26.52 -6.42
CA ILE A 487 -2.88 -26.78 -5.54
C ILE A 487 -3.12 -28.04 -4.70
N LEU A 488 -4.32 -28.22 -4.16
CA LEU A 488 -4.65 -29.39 -3.32
C LEU A 488 -4.57 -30.73 -4.06
N PHE A 489 -4.80 -30.73 -5.38
CA PHE A 489 -4.80 -31.94 -6.20
C PHE A 489 -3.53 -32.14 -7.02
N ASP A 490 -2.56 -31.23 -6.92
CA ASP A 490 -1.27 -31.36 -7.61
C ASP A 490 -0.29 -32.14 -6.72
N SER A 491 0.23 -33.25 -7.25
CA SER A 491 1.20 -34.10 -6.55
C SER A 491 2.54 -33.43 -6.27
N HIS A 492 2.82 -32.26 -6.86
CA HIS A 492 4.02 -31.50 -6.59
C HIS A 492 3.94 -30.69 -5.29
N TYR A 493 2.75 -30.54 -4.70
CA TYR A 493 2.56 -29.76 -3.48
C TYR A 493 2.11 -30.63 -2.31
N ASP A 494 2.82 -30.51 -1.20
CA ASP A 494 2.31 -30.92 0.11
C ASP A 494 1.58 -29.73 0.73
N VAL A 495 0.30 -29.91 1.03
CA VAL A 495 -0.54 -28.90 1.67
C VAL A 495 -0.87 -29.33 3.08
N PHE A 496 -0.70 -28.43 4.04
CA PHE A 496 -1.03 -28.65 5.45
C PHE A 496 -2.11 -27.67 5.88
N CYS A 497 -3.08 -28.16 6.65
CA CYS A 497 -4.00 -27.34 7.42
C CYS A 497 -3.74 -27.53 8.91
N LEU A 498 -4.01 -26.46 9.66
CA LEU A 498 -3.69 -26.34 11.06
C LEU A 498 -4.95 -25.97 11.82
N ASP A 499 -5.40 -26.88 12.68
CA ASP A 499 -6.41 -26.59 13.68
C ASP A 499 -5.74 -26.45 15.03
N CYS A 500 -6.21 -25.51 15.85
CA CYS A 500 -5.64 -25.27 17.17
C CYS A 500 -6.75 -25.22 18.22
N GLU A 501 -6.43 -25.68 19.42
CA GLU A 501 -7.26 -25.53 20.61
C GLU A 501 -6.40 -25.33 21.86
N ASP A 502 -7.00 -24.76 22.89
CA ASP A 502 -6.41 -24.66 24.23
C ASP A 502 -7.47 -24.89 25.30
N LYS A 503 -7.10 -24.75 26.59
CA LYS A 503 -8.03 -24.94 27.70
C LYS A 503 -9.20 -23.93 27.76
N TYR A 504 -9.09 -22.79 27.07
CA TYR A 504 -10.14 -21.77 27.00
C TYR A 504 -11.08 -22.02 25.82
N GLY A 505 -10.61 -22.70 24.77
CA GLY A 505 -11.47 -23.33 23.78
C GLY A 505 -10.81 -23.59 22.43
N GLN A 506 -11.64 -23.97 21.46
CA GLN A 506 -11.19 -24.28 20.11
C GLN A 506 -11.09 -23.02 19.25
N TYR A 507 -9.98 -22.88 18.52
CA TYR A 507 -9.77 -21.78 17.58
C TYR A 507 -10.29 -22.09 16.17
N GLY A 508 -10.52 -23.38 15.87
CA GLY A 508 -10.79 -23.90 14.54
C GLY A 508 -9.55 -23.92 13.66
N THR A 509 -9.73 -23.89 12.33
CA THR A 509 -8.61 -23.78 11.39
C THR A 509 -7.96 -22.41 11.51
N VAL A 510 -6.70 -22.43 11.92
CA VAL A 510 -5.87 -21.26 12.23
C VAL A 510 -4.72 -21.08 11.25
N GLY A 511 -4.48 -22.01 10.34
CA GLY A 511 -3.40 -21.84 9.38
C GLY A 511 -3.42 -22.82 8.24
N PHE A 512 -2.66 -22.48 7.19
CA PHE A 512 -2.32 -23.41 6.12
C PHE A 512 -0.90 -23.15 5.62
N ALA A 513 -0.32 -24.16 4.99
CA ALA A 513 0.98 -24.06 4.34
C ALA A 513 1.03 -24.88 3.06
N ILE A 514 1.86 -24.44 2.13
CA ILE A 514 2.13 -25.12 0.86
C ILE A 514 3.64 -25.35 0.78
N ILE A 515 4.04 -26.60 0.53
CA ILE A 515 5.42 -26.99 0.32
C ILE A 515 5.54 -27.50 -1.11
N ASP A 516 6.45 -26.92 -1.88
CA ASP A 516 6.88 -27.47 -3.16
C ASP A 516 7.83 -28.65 -2.89
N THR A 517 7.39 -29.85 -3.23
CA THR A 517 8.11 -31.10 -2.95
C THR A 517 9.30 -31.34 -3.88
N GLN A 518 9.34 -30.70 -5.05
CA GLN A 518 10.44 -30.84 -5.99
C GLN A 518 11.68 -30.08 -5.50
N THR A 519 11.46 -28.90 -4.92
CA THR A 519 12.52 -28.03 -4.39
C THR A 519 12.68 -28.12 -2.88
N LEU A 520 11.75 -28.81 -2.19
CA LEU A 520 11.61 -28.83 -0.74
C LEU A 520 11.61 -27.43 -0.14
N GLN A 521 10.68 -26.61 -0.65
CA GLN A 521 10.54 -25.21 -0.27
C GLN A 521 9.15 -24.95 0.27
N LEU A 522 9.06 -24.38 1.47
CA LEU A 522 7.84 -23.73 1.97
C LEU A 522 7.55 -22.51 1.09
N SER A 523 6.62 -22.66 0.15
CA SER A 523 6.28 -21.65 -0.84
C SER A 523 5.26 -20.65 -0.29
N ASP A 524 4.39 -21.12 0.62
CA ASP A 524 3.43 -20.25 1.29
C ASP A 524 3.08 -20.75 2.69
N MET A 525 2.78 -19.81 3.57
CA MET A 525 2.33 -20.09 4.93
C MET A 525 1.50 -18.91 5.43
N MET A 526 0.33 -19.20 5.99
CA MET A 526 -0.52 -18.17 6.58
C MET A 526 -1.13 -18.65 7.89
N PHE A 527 -1.23 -17.74 8.85
CA PHE A 527 -1.89 -17.99 10.12
C PHE A 527 -3.00 -16.98 10.41
N SER A 528 -3.99 -17.38 11.19
CA SER A 528 -4.99 -16.51 11.78
C SER A 528 -4.35 -15.66 12.87
N CYS A 529 -4.78 -14.42 13.04
CA CYS A 529 -4.35 -13.58 14.16
C CYS A 529 -4.63 -14.21 15.54
N ARG A 530 -5.54 -15.19 15.62
CA ARG A 530 -5.87 -15.91 16.85
C ARG A 530 -4.69 -16.68 17.44
N VAL A 531 -3.71 -17.05 16.64
CA VAL A 531 -2.52 -17.78 17.12
C VAL A 531 -1.28 -16.90 17.23
N GLN A 532 -1.41 -15.61 16.93
CA GLN A 532 -0.32 -14.66 17.03
C GLN A 532 0.26 -14.63 18.45
N SER A 533 1.59 -14.61 18.54
CA SER A 533 2.34 -14.59 19.80
C SER A 533 2.19 -15.86 20.66
N LYS A 534 1.48 -16.90 20.18
CA LYS A 534 1.27 -18.15 20.94
C LYS A 534 2.29 -19.24 20.63
N ARG A 535 3.35 -18.92 19.85
CA ARG A 535 4.41 -19.86 19.40
C ARG A 535 3.91 -20.96 18.45
N VAL A 536 2.73 -20.80 17.85
CA VAL A 536 2.16 -21.77 16.90
C VAL A 536 2.98 -21.81 15.61
N GLU A 537 3.50 -20.66 15.15
CA GLU A 537 4.38 -20.61 13.99
C GLU A 537 5.68 -21.38 14.23
N HIS A 538 6.26 -21.24 15.42
CA HIS A 538 7.47 -21.98 15.84
C HIS A 538 7.22 -23.48 15.86
N ALA A 539 6.16 -23.93 16.53
CA ALA A 539 5.83 -25.35 16.63
C ALA A 539 5.56 -25.97 15.25
N PHE A 540 4.86 -25.26 14.36
CA PHE A 540 4.57 -25.75 13.02
C PHE A 540 5.83 -25.86 12.14
N LEU A 541 6.71 -24.85 12.15
CA LEU A 541 7.97 -24.92 11.42
C LEU A 541 8.89 -26.02 11.96
N SER A 542 9.00 -26.18 13.28
CA SER A 542 9.75 -27.30 13.87
C SER A 542 9.15 -28.66 13.50
N PHE A 543 7.82 -28.77 13.40
CA PHE A 543 7.16 -29.95 12.84
C PHE A 543 7.60 -30.19 11.40
N LEU A 544 7.53 -29.19 10.51
CA LEU A 544 7.93 -29.35 9.10
C LEU A 544 9.39 -29.81 8.98
N LEU A 545 10.30 -29.18 9.73
CA LEU A 545 11.71 -29.57 9.75
C LEU A 545 11.88 -31.02 10.21
N SER A 546 11.23 -31.44 11.30
CA SER A 546 11.33 -32.82 11.82
C SER A 546 10.69 -33.82 10.85
N HIS A 547 9.56 -33.45 10.23
CA HIS A 547 8.85 -34.25 9.25
C HIS A 547 9.73 -34.60 8.04
N TYR A 548 10.32 -33.60 7.38
CA TYR A 548 11.17 -33.83 6.22
C TYR A 548 12.56 -34.40 6.58
N LYS A 549 13.08 -34.10 7.79
CA LYS A 549 14.28 -34.76 8.30
C LYS A 549 14.08 -36.28 8.44
N LYS A 550 12.95 -36.71 8.99
CA LYS A 550 12.60 -38.14 9.14
C LYS A 550 12.41 -38.86 7.79
N GLN A 551 12.11 -38.12 6.73
CA GLN A 551 12.06 -38.63 5.36
C GLN A 551 13.45 -38.70 4.68
N GLY A 552 14.51 -38.22 5.34
CA GLY A 552 15.89 -38.31 4.85
C GLY A 552 16.40 -37.09 4.09
N HIS A 553 15.66 -35.97 4.09
CA HIS A 553 16.11 -34.73 3.47
C HIS A 553 17.19 -34.03 4.32
N LYS A 554 18.10 -33.32 3.65
CA LYS A 554 19.25 -32.64 4.27
C LYS A 554 19.09 -31.13 4.40
N SER A 555 18.25 -30.53 3.58
CA SER A 555 18.03 -29.08 3.56
C SER A 555 16.55 -28.79 3.38
N PHE A 556 16.09 -27.70 3.99
CA PHE A 556 14.75 -27.17 3.83
C PHE A 556 14.86 -25.68 3.55
N SER A 557 14.03 -25.15 2.65
CA SER A 557 13.99 -23.70 2.40
C SER A 557 12.59 -23.14 2.59
N ALA A 558 12.50 -21.84 2.89
CA ALA A 558 11.24 -21.13 3.06
C ALA A 558 11.29 -19.78 2.36
N LEU A 559 10.21 -19.46 1.67
CA LEU A 559 10.03 -18.22 0.95
C LEU A 559 9.24 -17.24 1.83
N PHE A 560 9.78 -16.03 2.00
CA PHE A 560 9.15 -14.96 2.76
C PHE A 560 9.15 -13.66 1.95
N ASN A 561 7.97 -13.17 1.61
CA ASN A 561 7.81 -11.89 0.94
C ASN A 561 7.51 -10.82 1.99
N LYS A 562 8.54 -10.05 2.35
CA LYS A 562 8.48 -9.01 3.37
C LYS A 562 7.63 -7.83 2.90
N THR A 563 6.67 -7.46 3.73
CA THR A 563 5.81 -6.28 3.59
C THR A 563 5.79 -5.49 4.90
N ASP A 564 5.30 -4.26 4.86
CA ASP A 564 5.12 -3.44 6.08
C ASP A 564 4.21 -4.11 7.12
N ARG A 565 3.30 -4.98 6.66
CA ARG A 565 2.28 -5.62 7.50
C ARG A 565 2.73 -6.93 8.14
N ASN A 566 3.68 -7.66 7.55
CA ASN A 566 4.11 -8.99 8.01
C ASN A 566 5.53 -9.03 8.58
N THR A 567 6.18 -7.88 8.77
CA THR A 567 7.57 -7.80 9.26
C THR A 567 7.77 -8.54 10.60
N LYS A 568 6.80 -8.50 11.52
CA LYS A 568 6.87 -9.23 12.79
C LYS A 568 6.79 -10.75 12.62
N ALA A 569 6.06 -11.23 11.61
CA ALA A 569 5.85 -12.66 11.37
C ALA A 569 7.16 -13.34 10.93
N GLY A 570 8.00 -12.65 10.15
CA GLY A 570 9.28 -13.17 9.68
C GLY A 570 10.32 -13.45 10.78
N ALA A 571 10.15 -12.92 12.00
CA ALA A 571 11.06 -13.16 13.11
C ALA A 571 11.20 -14.64 13.48
N VAL A 572 10.15 -15.45 13.23
CA VAL A 572 10.14 -16.89 13.50
C VAL A 572 11.27 -17.65 12.81
N PHE A 573 11.68 -17.21 11.61
CA PHE A 573 12.76 -17.87 10.87
C PHE A 573 14.09 -17.73 11.61
N SER A 574 14.41 -16.52 12.07
CA SER A 574 15.61 -16.26 12.86
C SER A 574 15.56 -16.99 14.20
N ASP A 575 14.41 -17.02 14.87
CA ASP A 575 14.23 -17.73 16.15
C ASP A 575 14.47 -19.24 16.04
N LEU A 576 14.29 -19.82 14.86
CA LEU A 576 14.50 -21.23 14.56
C LEU A 576 15.82 -21.50 13.82
N ASP A 577 16.77 -20.57 13.87
CA ASP A 577 18.10 -20.69 13.25
C ASP A 577 18.09 -20.88 11.72
N PHE A 578 17.04 -20.43 11.02
CA PHE A 578 17.11 -20.30 9.57
C PHE A 578 18.11 -19.21 9.18
N LYS A 579 18.80 -19.42 8.06
CA LYS A 579 19.75 -18.46 7.52
C LYS A 579 19.23 -17.86 6.22
N GLU A 580 19.35 -16.55 6.07
CA GLU A 580 19.07 -15.92 4.77
C GLU A 580 20.08 -16.44 3.73
N THR A 581 19.58 -17.13 2.70
CA THR A 581 20.38 -17.64 1.60
C THR A 581 20.31 -16.73 0.37
N SER A 582 19.24 -15.94 0.24
CA SER A 582 19.05 -14.96 -0.82
C SER A 582 18.08 -13.87 -0.37
N ASN A 583 18.31 -12.62 -0.79
CA ASN A 583 17.47 -11.47 -0.47
C ASN A 583 17.41 -10.53 -1.70
N THR A 584 16.23 -10.40 -2.32
CA THR A 584 16.00 -9.52 -3.47
C THR A 584 14.73 -8.71 -3.29
N ASN A 585 14.84 -7.38 -3.28
CA ASN A 585 13.77 -6.37 -3.24
C ASN A 585 12.78 -6.46 -2.06
N SER A 586 12.04 -7.56 -1.94
CA SER A 586 11.10 -7.90 -0.85
C SER A 586 11.04 -9.40 -0.56
N LEU A 587 11.58 -10.24 -1.44
CA LEU A 587 11.56 -11.69 -1.33
C LEU A 587 12.85 -12.17 -0.66
N ILE A 588 12.69 -12.88 0.45
CA ILE A 588 13.77 -13.48 1.23
C ILE A 588 13.61 -15.00 1.17
N ILE A 589 14.70 -15.69 0.89
CA ILE A 589 14.77 -17.15 0.99
C ILE A 589 15.57 -17.50 2.23
N TYR A 590 14.91 -18.18 3.15
CA TYR A 590 15.49 -18.73 4.37
C TYR A 590 15.84 -20.20 4.15
N GLY A 591 17.07 -20.59 4.42
CA GLY A 591 17.53 -21.98 4.37
C GLY A 591 17.79 -22.54 5.76
N TYR A 592 17.47 -23.81 5.96
CA TYR A 592 17.77 -24.58 7.17
C TYR A 592 18.48 -25.88 6.81
N ASN A 593 19.57 -26.19 7.52
CA ASN A 593 20.25 -27.48 7.41
C ASN A 593 19.58 -28.48 8.36
N LEU A 594 18.87 -29.46 7.79
CA LEU A 594 18.13 -30.48 8.56
C LEU A 594 19.05 -31.43 9.35
N GLU A 595 20.35 -31.44 9.08
CA GLU A 595 21.32 -32.18 9.88
C GLU A 595 21.51 -31.54 11.27
N ASN A 596 21.20 -30.25 11.43
CA ASN A 596 21.24 -29.55 12.72
C ASN A 596 20.16 -30.06 13.70
N THR A 597 20.33 -29.74 14.98
CA THR A 597 19.32 -29.94 16.02
C THR A 597 18.15 -28.98 15.80
N ILE A 598 16.94 -29.52 15.68
CA ILE A 598 15.73 -28.73 15.46
C ILE A 598 15.30 -28.11 16.79
N PRO A 599 15.19 -26.77 16.89
CA PRO A 599 14.73 -26.12 18.11
C PRO A 599 13.29 -26.52 18.45
N SER A 600 13.02 -26.81 19.72
CA SER A 600 11.67 -27.03 20.25
C SER A 600 11.61 -26.49 21.68
N ASP A 601 10.59 -25.69 21.98
CA ASP A 601 10.37 -25.11 23.31
C ASP A 601 9.43 -25.97 24.19
N GLY A 602 8.80 -26.99 23.60
CA GLY A 602 7.83 -27.87 24.24
C GLY A 602 6.58 -27.12 24.74
N VAL A 603 6.26 -25.95 24.16
CA VAL A 603 5.11 -25.15 24.57
C VAL A 603 3.80 -25.72 24.01
N ILE A 604 3.86 -26.25 22.78
CA ILE A 604 2.69 -26.71 22.04
C ILE A 604 2.77 -28.22 21.84
N ARG A 605 1.65 -28.91 22.13
CA ARG A 605 1.49 -30.32 21.81
C ARG A 605 1.07 -30.46 20.35
N ILE A 606 1.84 -31.21 19.56
CA ILE A 606 1.59 -31.36 18.12
C ILE A 606 0.94 -32.72 17.86
N LEU A 607 -0.16 -32.72 17.11
CA LEU A 607 -0.78 -33.91 16.54
C LEU A 607 -0.61 -33.87 15.01
N TRP A 608 -0.21 -34.98 14.41
CA TRP A 608 -0.15 -35.18 12.96
C TRP A 608 -1.08 -36.33 12.58
N ASN A 609 -2.15 -36.04 11.84
CA ASN A 609 -3.22 -37.00 11.54
C ASN A 609 -3.72 -37.71 12.81
N ASP A 610 -4.06 -36.92 13.83
CA ASP A 610 -4.58 -37.34 15.14
C ASP A 610 -3.62 -38.18 16.01
N LYS A 611 -2.34 -38.25 15.64
CA LYS A 611 -1.29 -38.93 16.41
C LYS A 611 -0.29 -37.94 16.97
N GLU A 612 0.07 -38.12 18.23
CA GLU A 612 1.07 -37.26 18.87
C GLU A 612 2.42 -37.32 18.16
N TRP A 613 2.94 -36.14 17.81
CA TRP A 613 4.20 -35.97 17.10
C TRP A 613 5.27 -35.45 18.05
N GLN A 614 6.38 -36.18 18.15
CA GLN A 614 7.57 -35.75 18.88
C GLN A 614 8.64 -35.28 17.88
N ILE A 615 9.11 -34.05 18.08
CA ILE A 615 10.09 -33.36 17.22
C ILE A 615 11.47 -33.97 17.36
#